data_AF-A0A8H3B4X0-F1
#
_entry.id   AF-A0A8H3B4X0-F1
#
_cell.length_a   1.000
_cell.length_b   1.000
_cell.length_c   1.000
_cell.angle_alpha   90.00
_cell.angle_beta   90.00
_cell.angle_gamma   90.00
#
_symmetry.space_group_name_H-M   'P 1'
#
loop_
_entity.id
_entity.type
_entity.pdbx_description
1 polymer ?
#
loop_
_entity_poly.entity_id
_entity_poly.type
_entity_poly.pdbx_seq_one_letter_code
_entity_poly.pdbx_strand_id
1 'polypeptide(L)'
;MPPGPERDGRYGPLLSELIGLQELSLPLVSNPSRNEIRQAIYSLSDPESVSYMTFATILAMQRAPACNYLALLASDACIFPACIKLLRKYCHVERQSLFDHAYGLLCFQTIVLSIQIAILLQTEQLDSFLATITNQPHGSSICSLLCDRVLQAEIDAGFGPQRRQTTWLLGWYEDEIAGRKCTSCLQQIGGFTINDTKFLVEQTWPDQRQCWIHFIDIGSRYALCSTEAEDTLMPAFLENGPDYSKSWKVAGMRSTLGAQDSNHIVQAFLTKLQDRPKIHILFSSMLLSYAYENLERPDTHKSISCVFLAILDRSWAEVIRVQELNAEQFGDLLNHIANLLRTMTG
;
A
#
# COMPACT_ATOMS: atom_id res chain seq x y z
N MET A 1 28.65 36.35 12.72
CA MET A 1 27.91 35.19 12.18
C MET A 1 26.88 35.73 11.21
N PRO A 2 26.85 35.27 9.94
CA PRO A 2 25.76 35.63 9.05
C PRO A 2 24.43 35.15 9.66
N PRO A 3 23.33 35.91 9.53
CA PRO A 3 22.01 35.42 9.92
C PRO A 3 21.78 34.10 9.19
N GLY A 4 21.45 33.04 9.93
CA GLY A 4 21.03 31.78 9.33
C GLY A 4 19.84 32.04 8.40
N PRO A 5 19.63 31.22 7.36
CA PRO A 5 18.48 31.37 6.47
C PRO A 5 17.21 31.46 7.33
N GLU A 6 16.46 32.55 7.19
CA GLU A 6 15.16 32.70 7.85
C GLU A 6 14.33 31.48 7.48
N ARG A 7 13.97 30.67 8.48
CA ARG A 7 13.11 29.50 8.28
C ARG A 7 11.78 30.03 7.76
N ASP A 8 11.44 29.69 6.52
CA ASP A 8 10.14 29.98 5.96
C ASP A 8 9.08 29.29 6.81
N GLY A 9 8.39 30.07 7.66
CA GLY A 9 7.40 29.58 8.62
C GLY A 9 6.21 28.88 7.96
N ARG A 10 6.09 28.96 6.64
CA ARG A 10 5.09 28.28 5.82
C ARG A 10 5.06 26.77 6.01
N TYR A 11 6.22 26.11 6.10
CA TYR A 11 6.28 24.64 6.20
C TYR A 11 6.08 24.11 7.62
N GLY A 12 6.14 25.00 8.61
CA GLY A 12 6.02 24.65 10.02
C GLY A 12 7.29 24.00 10.59
N PRO A 13 7.20 23.40 11.79
CA PRO A 13 8.34 22.76 12.44
C PRO A 13 8.79 21.49 11.70
N LEU A 14 10.01 21.04 12.01
CA LEU A 14 10.50 19.75 11.54
C LEU A 14 9.65 18.63 12.15
N LEU A 15 9.46 17.54 11.41
CA LEU A 15 8.66 16.43 11.92
C LEU A 15 9.31 15.77 13.16
N SER A 16 10.65 15.75 13.22
CA SER A 16 11.37 15.28 14.41
C SER A 16 11.08 16.12 15.65
N GLU A 17 10.90 17.43 15.49
CA GLU A 17 10.50 18.34 16.57
C GLU A 17 9.06 18.05 17.02
N LEU A 18 8.15 17.77 16.08
CA LEU A 18 6.76 17.38 16.38
C LEU A 18 6.66 16.03 17.10
N ILE A 19 7.40 15.01 16.66
CA ILE A 19 7.39 13.67 17.27
C ILE A 19 7.98 13.73 18.68
N GLY A 20 9.03 14.52 18.88
CA GLY A 20 9.71 14.68 20.17
C GLY A 20 8.81 15.27 21.28
N LEU A 21 7.74 15.97 20.91
CA LEU A 21 6.81 16.57 21.86
C LEU A 21 5.86 15.55 22.52
N GLN A 22 5.90 14.25 22.16
CA GLN A 22 5.04 13.15 22.64
C GLN A 22 3.53 13.35 22.48
N GLU A 23 3.09 14.56 22.16
CA GLU A 23 1.76 14.91 21.73
C GLU A 23 1.74 14.86 20.20
N LEU A 24 1.51 13.68 19.62
CA LEU A 24 1.04 13.55 18.23
C LEU A 24 -0.33 14.23 18.02
N SER A 25 -0.85 14.91 19.04
CA SER A 25 -1.82 15.98 18.93
C SER A 25 -1.30 17.02 17.93
N LEU A 26 -1.66 16.84 16.66
CA LEU A 26 -1.61 17.84 15.60
C LEU A 26 -1.79 19.25 16.17
N PRO A 27 -1.04 20.26 15.69
CA PRO A 27 -1.12 21.63 16.20
C PRO A 27 -2.58 21.99 16.42
N LEU A 28 -2.94 22.24 17.69
CA LEU A 28 -4.32 22.30 18.13
C LEU A 28 -4.97 23.56 17.55
N VAL A 29 -5.47 23.48 16.31
CA VAL A 29 -6.32 24.53 15.76
C VAL A 29 -7.63 24.46 16.54
N SER A 30 -7.91 25.51 17.29
CA SER A 30 -9.12 25.61 18.10
C SER A 30 -10.35 25.60 17.18
N ASN A 31 -11.11 24.48 17.20
CA ASN A 31 -12.43 24.26 16.58
C ASN A 31 -12.82 25.28 15.50
N PRO A 32 -12.22 25.20 14.29
CA PRO A 32 -12.48 26.18 13.25
C PRO A 32 -13.94 26.12 12.81
N SER A 33 -14.49 27.28 12.52
CA SER A 33 -15.82 27.43 11.93
C SER A 33 -15.88 26.80 10.54
N ARG A 34 -17.10 26.49 10.09
CA ARG A 34 -17.35 25.98 8.73
C ARG A 34 -16.79 26.90 7.64
N ASN A 35 -16.81 28.22 7.87
CA ASN A 35 -16.31 29.19 6.90
C ASN A 35 -14.78 29.22 6.84
N GLU A 36 -14.09 29.10 7.98
CA GLU A 36 -12.63 29.01 8.03
C GLU A 36 -12.14 27.73 7.32
N ILE A 37 -12.78 26.59 7.55
CA ILE A 37 -12.48 25.34 6.84
C ILE A 37 -12.69 25.51 5.33
N ARG A 38 -13.81 26.13 4.92
CA ARG A 38 -14.09 26.37 3.50
C ARG A 38 -13.04 27.28 2.87
N GLN A 39 -12.62 28.35 3.55
CA GLN A 39 -11.55 29.24 3.08
C GLN A 39 -10.21 28.51 2.98
N ALA A 40 -9.87 27.67 3.96
CA ALA A 40 -8.67 26.84 3.90
C ALA A 40 -8.70 25.90 2.69
N ILE A 41 -9.83 25.24 2.44
CA ILE A 41 -10.03 24.41 1.24
C ILE A 41 -9.83 25.23 -0.05
N TYR A 42 -10.43 26.41 -0.17
CA TYR A 42 -10.27 27.24 -1.36
C TYR A 42 -8.83 27.74 -1.56
N SER A 43 -8.10 28.02 -0.47
CA SER A 43 -6.69 28.44 -0.57
C SER A 43 -5.78 27.37 -1.17
N LEU A 44 -6.16 26.08 -1.17
CA LEU A 44 -5.39 25.02 -1.82
C LEU A 44 -5.18 25.24 -3.33
N SER A 45 -6.03 26.06 -3.96
CA SER A 45 -5.91 26.44 -5.38
C SER A 45 -4.77 27.42 -5.67
N ASP A 46 -4.31 28.17 -4.66
CA ASP A 46 -3.19 29.11 -4.75
C ASP A 46 -2.01 28.60 -3.89
N PRO A 47 -1.04 27.91 -4.52
CA PRO A 47 0.08 27.33 -3.79
C PRO A 47 0.78 28.31 -2.87
N GLU A 48 1.01 29.56 -3.26
CA GLU A 48 1.80 30.48 -2.43
C GLU A 48 1.11 30.89 -1.14
N SER A 49 -0.22 30.77 -1.08
CA SER A 49 -1.00 31.06 0.13
C SER A 49 -1.05 29.89 1.13
N VAL A 50 -0.68 28.67 0.71
CA VAL A 50 -0.85 27.46 1.53
C VAL A 50 0.31 27.30 2.51
N SER A 51 -0.03 27.20 3.80
CA SER A 51 0.90 26.87 4.88
C SER A 51 0.48 25.58 5.59
N TYR A 52 1.32 25.07 6.48
CA TYR A 52 0.99 23.88 7.28
C TYR A 52 -0.28 24.11 8.14
N MET A 53 -0.56 25.35 8.55
CA MET A 53 -1.77 25.72 9.30
C MET A 53 -3.04 25.60 8.44
N THR A 54 -2.93 25.77 7.12
CA THR A 54 -4.05 25.53 6.20
C THR A 54 -4.50 24.07 6.28
N PHE A 55 -3.55 23.12 6.22
CA PHE A 55 -3.87 21.69 6.38
C PHE A 55 -4.31 21.34 7.80
N ALA A 56 -3.70 21.93 8.83
CA ALA A 56 -4.15 21.73 10.21
C ALA A 56 -5.61 22.17 10.41
N THR A 57 -6.02 23.28 9.77
CA THR A 57 -7.40 23.78 9.78
C THR A 57 -8.35 22.80 9.10
N ILE A 58 -7.96 22.20 7.97
CA ILE A 58 -8.77 21.18 7.28
C ILE A 58 -8.86 19.90 8.13
N LEU A 59 -7.74 19.42 8.68
CA LEU A 59 -7.67 18.22 9.52
C LEU A 59 -8.38 18.37 10.86
N ALA A 60 -8.70 19.60 11.31
CA ALA A 60 -9.54 19.81 12.48
C ALA A 60 -10.92 19.15 12.32
N MET A 61 -11.39 18.88 11.09
CA MET A 61 -12.59 18.07 10.82
C MET A 61 -12.48 16.62 11.32
N GLN A 62 -11.31 16.13 11.71
CA GLN A 62 -11.17 14.83 12.38
C GLN A 62 -11.61 14.86 13.84
N ARG A 63 -12.04 16.02 14.38
CA ARG A 63 -12.45 16.17 15.78
C ARG A 63 -13.86 16.75 15.87
N ALA A 64 -14.59 16.38 16.92
CA ALA A 64 -15.89 16.98 17.22
C ALA A 64 -15.73 18.42 17.75
N PRO A 65 -16.57 19.39 17.33
CA PRO A 65 -17.75 19.24 16.47
C PRO A 65 -17.47 19.47 14.97
N ALA A 66 -16.23 19.81 14.59
CA ALA A 66 -15.87 20.14 13.21
C ALA A 66 -16.06 18.97 12.23
N CYS A 67 -16.11 17.73 12.71
CA CYS A 67 -16.42 16.54 11.93
C CYS A 67 -17.79 16.58 11.22
N ASN A 68 -18.72 17.43 11.68
CA ASN A 68 -19.97 17.69 10.96
C ASN A 68 -19.77 18.38 9.60
N TYR A 69 -18.55 18.84 9.31
CA TYR A 69 -18.21 19.51 8.06
C TYR A 69 -17.45 18.62 7.07
N LEU A 70 -17.25 17.32 7.35
CA LEU A 70 -16.52 16.39 6.46
C LEU A 70 -17.06 16.35 5.03
N ALA A 71 -18.36 16.57 4.84
CA ALA A 71 -18.97 16.65 3.52
C ALA A 71 -18.38 17.77 2.64
N LEU A 72 -17.73 18.79 3.24
CA LEU A 72 -16.98 19.80 2.47
C LEU A 72 -15.81 19.18 1.69
N LEU A 73 -15.26 18.04 2.12
CA LEU A 73 -14.16 17.39 1.43
C LEU A 73 -14.54 16.79 0.07
N ALA A 74 -15.84 16.55 -0.12
CA ALA A 74 -16.41 16.04 -1.37
C ALA A 74 -17.14 17.12 -2.18
N SER A 75 -16.92 18.39 -1.84
CA SER A 75 -17.41 19.50 -2.65
C SER A 75 -16.58 19.66 -3.93
N ASP A 76 -17.05 20.48 -4.87
CA ASP A 76 -16.39 20.77 -6.17
C ASP A 76 -15.00 21.43 -6.06
N ALA A 77 -14.42 21.52 -4.87
CA ALA A 77 -13.15 22.20 -4.61
C ALA A 77 -11.90 21.41 -5.04
N CYS A 78 -12.05 20.18 -5.58
CA CYS A 78 -10.94 19.36 -6.09
C CYS A 78 -9.74 19.26 -5.12
N ILE A 79 -10.03 18.99 -3.84
CA ILE A 79 -9.04 19.00 -2.76
C ILE A 79 -7.90 18.03 -3.03
N PHE A 80 -8.24 16.81 -3.48
CA PHE A 80 -7.26 15.77 -3.71
C PHE A 80 -6.24 16.17 -4.80
N PRO A 81 -6.65 16.57 -6.02
CA PRO A 81 -5.72 17.09 -7.03
C PRO A 81 -4.89 18.28 -6.55
N ALA A 82 -5.49 19.20 -5.78
CA ALA A 82 -4.78 20.35 -5.24
C ALA A 82 -3.67 19.91 -4.26
N CYS A 83 -3.97 19.03 -3.31
CA CYS A 83 -3.00 18.47 -2.38
C CYS A 83 -1.87 17.72 -3.10
N ILE A 84 -2.18 16.91 -4.12
CA ILE A 84 -1.15 16.22 -4.92
C ILE A 84 -0.24 17.22 -5.62
N LYS A 85 -0.79 18.26 -6.24
CA LYS A 85 0.00 19.32 -6.91
C LYS A 85 0.92 20.02 -5.90
N LEU A 86 0.42 20.33 -4.70
CA LEU A 86 1.19 20.94 -3.62
C LEU A 86 2.31 20.04 -3.13
N LEU A 87 2.04 18.74 -2.93
CA LEU A 87 3.07 17.77 -2.56
C LEU A 87 4.13 17.60 -3.65
N ARG A 88 3.74 17.54 -4.93
CA ARG A 88 4.71 17.47 -6.03
C ARG A 88 5.64 18.68 -6.06
N LYS A 89 5.10 19.89 -5.83
CA LYS A 89 5.91 21.12 -5.71
C LYS A 89 6.88 21.01 -4.52
N TYR A 90 6.36 20.67 -3.35
CA TYR A 90 7.14 20.52 -2.11
C TYR A 90 8.27 19.48 -2.25
N CYS A 91 7.96 18.30 -2.81
CA CYS A 91 8.91 17.21 -2.90
C CYS A 91 9.90 17.35 -4.08
N HIS A 92 9.43 17.71 -5.27
CA HIS A 92 10.29 17.72 -6.46
C HIS A 92 10.97 19.07 -6.73
N VAL A 93 10.26 20.18 -6.53
CA VAL A 93 10.78 21.52 -6.83
C VAL A 93 11.64 22.00 -5.68
N GLU A 94 11.14 21.86 -4.45
CA GLU A 94 11.79 22.35 -3.23
C GLU A 94 12.71 21.30 -2.58
N ARG A 95 12.75 20.09 -3.16
CA ARG A 95 13.61 18.95 -2.76
C ARG A 95 13.47 18.55 -1.28
N GLN A 96 12.27 18.67 -0.74
CA GLN A 96 11.96 18.24 0.62
C GLN A 96 11.44 16.80 0.61
N SER A 97 11.78 16.00 1.62
CA SER A 97 11.09 14.73 1.86
C SER A 97 9.67 15.00 2.36
N LEU A 98 8.73 14.10 2.02
CA LEU A 98 7.34 14.18 2.48
C LEU A 98 7.22 14.32 4.01
N PHE A 99 8.18 13.77 4.74
CA PHE A 99 8.18 13.72 6.20
C PHE A 99 9.26 14.58 6.85
N ASP A 100 9.84 15.54 6.13
CA ASP A 100 10.81 16.47 6.74
C ASP A 100 10.14 17.50 7.66
N HIS A 101 9.02 18.07 7.23
CA HIS A 101 8.28 19.11 7.97
C HIS A 101 6.82 18.74 8.19
N ALA A 102 6.17 19.45 9.12
CA ALA A 102 4.74 19.37 9.38
C ALA A 102 3.90 19.45 8.09
N TYR A 103 4.24 20.39 7.20
CA TYR A 103 3.52 20.61 5.95
C TYR A 103 3.28 19.35 5.11
N GLY A 104 4.33 18.56 4.86
CA GLY A 104 4.22 17.37 4.02
C GLY A 104 3.35 16.29 4.67
N LEU A 105 3.53 16.05 5.97
CA LEU A 105 2.71 15.10 6.74
C LEU A 105 1.23 15.52 6.76
N LEU A 106 0.94 16.79 7.05
CA LEU A 106 -0.44 17.29 7.15
C LEU A 106 -1.15 17.28 5.79
N CYS A 107 -0.44 17.63 4.72
CA CYS A 107 -0.97 17.51 3.37
C CYS A 107 -1.29 16.05 3.02
N PHE A 108 -0.39 15.12 3.35
CA PHE A 108 -0.62 13.69 3.15
C PHE A 108 -1.80 13.17 3.98
N GLN A 109 -1.93 13.55 5.24
CA GLN A 109 -3.10 13.20 6.06
C GLN A 109 -4.40 13.77 5.50
N THR A 110 -4.37 14.98 4.91
CA THR A 110 -5.53 15.57 4.24
C THR A 110 -5.95 14.74 3.01
N ILE A 111 -4.97 14.23 2.27
CA ILE A 111 -5.20 13.29 1.16
C ILE A 111 -5.86 11.99 1.67
N VAL A 112 -5.29 11.37 2.71
CA VAL A 112 -5.84 10.14 3.29
C VAL A 112 -7.28 10.34 3.77
N LEU A 113 -7.54 11.45 4.48
CA LEU A 113 -8.89 11.80 4.93
C LEU A 113 -9.84 11.96 3.73
N SER A 114 -9.41 12.63 2.67
CA SER A 114 -10.22 12.81 1.46
C SER A 114 -10.56 11.47 0.78
N ILE A 115 -9.59 10.54 0.71
CA ILE A 115 -9.81 9.18 0.18
C ILE A 115 -10.83 8.43 1.04
N GLN A 116 -10.70 8.47 2.37
CA GLN A 116 -11.63 7.81 3.29
C GLN A 116 -13.07 8.33 3.11
N ILE A 117 -13.24 9.65 2.96
CA ILE A 117 -14.56 10.25 2.69
C ILE A 117 -15.08 9.85 1.31
N ALA A 118 -14.23 9.78 0.28
CA ALA A 118 -14.62 9.31 -1.04
C ALA A 118 -15.11 7.85 -1.02
N ILE A 119 -14.44 6.97 -0.28
CA ILE A 119 -14.87 5.58 -0.08
C ILE A 119 -16.24 5.52 0.59
N LEU A 120 -16.47 6.31 1.65
CA LEU A 120 -17.78 6.37 2.31
C LEU A 120 -18.88 6.91 1.40
N LEU A 121 -18.57 7.83 0.50
CA LEU A 121 -19.53 8.32 -0.51
C LEU A 121 -19.85 7.27 -1.56
N GLN A 122 -18.81 6.61 -2.10
CA GLN A 122 -18.95 5.55 -3.08
C GLN A 122 -19.78 4.37 -2.56
N THR A 123 -19.73 4.13 -1.26
CA THR A 123 -20.48 3.07 -0.57
C THR A 123 -21.80 3.54 0.04
N GLU A 124 -22.19 4.80 -0.17
CA GLU A 124 -23.40 5.42 0.39
C GLU A 124 -23.47 5.36 1.94
N GLN A 125 -22.31 5.29 2.61
CA GLN A 125 -22.21 5.16 4.06
C GLN A 125 -21.96 6.50 4.77
N LEU A 126 -21.61 7.57 4.05
CA LEU A 126 -21.21 8.84 4.66
C LEU A 126 -22.29 9.42 5.59
N ASP A 127 -23.54 9.51 5.15
CA ASP A 127 -24.63 10.09 5.96
C ASP A 127 -24.86 9.30 7.26
N SER A 128 -24.83 7.97 7.17
CA SER A 128 -24.95 7.09 8.34
C SER A 128 -23.78 7.28 9.33
N PHE A 129 -22.58 7.51 8.80
CA PHE A 129 -21.39 7.78 9.58
C PHE A 129 -21.49 9.15 10.26
N LEU A 130 -21.91 10.19 9.54
CA LEU A 130 -22.12 11.54 10.08
C LEU A 130 -23.15 11.53 11.22
N ALA A 131 -24.26 10.80 11.07
CA ALA A 131 -25.26 10.64 12.13
C ALA A 131 -24.73 9.90 13.37
N THR A 132 -23.72 9.04 13.20
CA THR A 132 -23.08 8.33 14.33
C THR A 132 -22.13 9.24 15.09
N ILE A 133 -21.38 10.08 14.38
CA ILE A 133 -20.36 10.94 15.00
C ILE A 133 -20.94 12.22 15.65
N THR A 134 -22.17 12.62 15.33
CA THR A 134 -22.82 13.80 15.96
C THR A 134 -22.98 13.67 17.48
N ASN A 135 -22.96 12.44 18.01
CA ASN A 135 -23.09 12.17 19.45
C ASN A 135 -21.74 12.08 20.17
N GLN A 136 -20.62 12.32 19.48
CA GLN A 136 -19.30 12.19 20.07
C GLN A 136 -18.98 13.37 21.02
N PRO A 137 -18.21 13.13 22.11
CA PRO A 137 -17.80 14.19 23.01
C PRO A 137 -17.00 15.30 22.30
N HIS A 138 -17.15 16.55 22.75
CA HIS A 138 -16.37 17.65 22.17
C HIS A 138 -14.86 17.37 22.25
N GLY A 139 -14.15 17.61 21.15
CA GLY A 139 -12.72 17.38 21.02
C GLY A 139 -12.29 15.93 20.76
N SER A 140 -13.21 14.95 20.82
CA SER A 140 -12.86 13.56 20.52
C SER A 140 -12.46 13.41 19.05
N SER A 141 -11.38 12.65 18.80
CA SER A 141 -11.00 12.25 17.45
C SER A 141 -11.96 11.20 16.90
N ILE A 142 -12.37 11.37 15.64
CA ILE A 142 -13.18 10.39 14.90
C ILE A 142 -12.32 9.44 14.05
N CYS A 143 -10.98 9.55 14.10
CA CYS A 143 -10.10 8.79 13.20
C CYS A 143 -10.28 7.28 13.33
N SER A 144 -10.39 6.73 14.54
CA SER A 144 -10.60 5.29 14.73
C SER A 144 -11.93 4.84 14.14
N LEU A 145 -13.03 5.55 14.44
CA LEU A 145 -14.35 5.27 13.89
C LEU A 145 -14.38 5.33 12.37
N LEU A 146 -13.68 6.31 11.78
CA LEU A 146 -13.56 6.46 10.34
C LEU A 146 -12.78 5.31 9.73
N CYS A 147 -11.63 4.95 10.31
CA CYS A 147 -10.82 3.80 9.87
C CYS A 147 -11.60 2.49 9.96
N ASP A 148 -12.30 2.23 11.06
CA ASP A 148 -13.11 1.03 11.25
C ASP A 148 -14.23 0.95 10.20
N ARG A 149 -14.86 2.09 9.89
CA ARG A 149 -15.92 2.17 8.88
C ARG A 149 -15.40 1.89 7.48
N VAL A 150 -14.25 2.48 7.11
CA VAL A 150 -13.61 2.26 5.81
C VAL A 150 -13.16 0.80 5.68
N LEU A 151 -12.55 0.24 6.72
CA LEU A 151 -12.15 -1.17 6.75
C LEU A 151 -13.37 -2.10 6.59
N GLN A 152 -14.49 -1.80 7.25
CA GLN A 152 -15.71 -2.58 7.07
C GLN A 152 -16.21 -2.49 5.62
N ALA A 153 -16.19 -1.30 5.01
CA ALA A 153 -16.55 -1.12 3.61
C ALA A 153 -15.64 -1.92 2.65
N GLU A 154 -14.33 -2.00 2.94
CA GLU A 154 -13.37 -2.84 2.21
C GLU A 154 -13.68 -4.33 2.34
N ILE A 155 -13.95 -4.80 3.56
CA ILE A 155 -14.33 -6.19 3.84
C ILE A 155 -15.62 -6.54 3.10
N ASP A 156 -16.63 -5.67 3.15
CA ASP A 156 -17.91 -5.88 2.48
C ASP A 156 -17.76 -5.92 0.95
N ALA A 157 -16.86 -5.10 0.38
CA ALA A 157 -16.58 -5.11 -1.06
C ALA A 157 -15.87 -6.40 -1.53
N GLY A 158 -14.97 -6.95 -0.70
CA GLY A 158 -14.19 -8.15 -1.01
C GLY A 158 -14.93 -9.47 -0.72
N PHE A 159 -15.63 -9.54 0.41
CA PHE A 159 -16.21 -10.77 0.96
C PHE A 159 -17.73 -10.75 1.06
N GLY A 160 -18.37 -9.60 0.82
CA GLY A 160 -19.81 -9.46 0.92
C GLY A 160 -20.61 -10.23 -0.13
N PRO A 161 -21.94 -10.36 0.06
CA PRO A 161 -22.84 -11.08 -0.84
C PRO A 161 -22.88 -10.47 -2.25
N GLN A 162 -22.50 -9.21 -2.39
CA GLN A 162 -22.29 -8.53 -3.67
C GLN A 162 -20.79 -8.27 -3.83
N ARG A 163 -20.01 -9.30 -4.18
CA ARG A 163 -18.57 -9.15 -4.46
C ARG A 163 -18.36 -8.18 -5.62
N ARG A 164 -18.18 -6.91 -5.31
CA ARG A 164 -17.98 -5.84 -6.30
C ARG A 164 -16.52 -5.66 -6.68
N GLN A 165 -15.61 -6.45 -6.10
CA GLN A 165 -14.15 -6.33 -6.22
C GLN A 165 -13.63 -5.00 -5.65
N THR A 166 -12.39 -4.99 -5.19
CA THR A 166 -11.73 -3.78 -4.62
C THR A 166 -11.62 -2.64 -5.64
N THR A 167 -11.61 -2.96 -6.93
CA THR A 167 -11.64 -1.97 -8.02
C THR A 167 -12.91 -1.11 -8.01
N TRP A 168 -14.05 -1.65 -7.56
CA TRP A 168 -15.28 -0.88 -7.43
C TRP A 168 -15.25 0.10 -6.26
N LEU A 169 -14.55 -0.23 -5.16
CA LEU A 169 -14.48 0.63 -3.97
C LEU A 169 -13.81 1.96 -4.27
N LEU A 170 -12.77 1.93 -5.11
CA LEU A 170 -12.13 3.14 -5.60
C LEU A 170 -12.90 3.75 -6.78
N GLY A 171 -13.78 3.00 -7.43
CA GLY A 171 -14.57 3.47 -8.56
C GLY A 171 -13.70 3.78 -9.77
N TRP A 172 -12.84 2.83 -10.20
CA TRP A 172 -12.01 3.02 -11.40
C TRP A 172 -12.88 3.24 -12.64
N TYR A 173 -12.51 4.22 -13.46
CA TYR A 173 -13.16 4.54 -14.72
C TYR A 173 -12.13 4.98 -15.77
N GLU A 174 -12.50 4.82 -17.04
CA GLU A 174 -11.75 5.43 -18.15
C GLU A 174 -12.21 6.89 -18.30
N ASP A 175 -11.27 7.81 -18.15
CA ASP A 175 -11.41 9.23 -18.44
C ASP A 175 -10.70 9.56 -19.75
N GLU A 176 -11.17 10.57 -20.47
CA GLU A 176 -10.51 11.07 -21.67
C GLU A 176 -10.07 12.52 -21.46
N ILE A 177 -8.92 12.68 -20.81
CA ILE A 177 -8.34 14.00 -20.53
C ILE A 177 -7.43 14.39 -21.69
N ALA A 178 -7.79 15.46 -22.40
CA ALA A 178 -7.04 15.99 -23.55
C ALA A 178 -6.79 14.98 -24.68
N GLY A 179 -7.78 14.11 -24.97
CA GLY A 179 -7.72 13.11 -26.04
C GLY A 179 -6.82 11.91 -25.73
N ARG A 180 -6.38 11.75 -24.47
CA ARG A 180 -5.74 10.51 -24.00
C ARG A 180 -6.66 9.80 -23.04
N LYS A 181 -6.85 8.50 -23.29
CA LYS A 181 -7.45 7.59 -22.32
C LYS A 181 -6.55 7.53 -21.08
N CYS A 182 -7.09 7.96 -19.95
CA CYS A 182 -6.47 7.83 -18.64
C CYS A 182 -7.40 6.99 -17.76
N THR A 183 -6.84 6.15 -16.89
CA THR A 183 -7.63 5.46 -15.88
C THR A 183 -7.46 6.21 -14.56
N SER A 184 -8.58 6.65 -14.00
CA SER A 184 -8.63 7.33 -12.71
C SER A 184 -9.69 6.70 -11.82
N CYS A 185 -9.62 6.98 -10.53
CA CYS A 185 -10.57 6.53 -9.52
C CYS A 185 -10.95 7.69 -8.59
N LEU A 186 -11.92 7.51 -7.70
CA LEU A 186 -12.36 8.52 -6.72
C LEU A 186 -12.81 9.86 -7.37
N GLN A 187 -13.73 9.80 -8.34
CA GLN A 187 -14.26 10.98 -9.04
C GLN A 187 -14.77 12.06 -8.08
N GLN A 188 -15.37 11.65 -6.97
CA GLN A 188 -16.05 12.53 -6.02
C GLN A 188 -15.10 13.55 -5.36
N ILE A 189 -13.79 13.31 -5.41
CA ILE A 189 -12.76 14.21 -4.86
C ILE A 189 -11.87 14.83 -5.95
N GLY A 190 -12.26 14.72 -7.22
CA GLY A 190 -11.55 15.29 -8.37
C GLY A 190 -10.66 14.31 -9.14
N GLY A 191 -10.72 13.02 -8.82
CA GLY A 191 -9.98 11.97 -9.52
C GLY A 191 -8.58 11.71 -8.97
N PHE A 192 -8.21 10.43 -8.95
CA PHE A 192 -6.92 9.91 -8.52
C PHE A 192 -6.35 9.03 -9.64
N THR A 193 -5.22 9.44 -10.22
CA THR A 193 -4.61 8.70 -11.35
C THR A 193 -3.54 7.73 -10.87
N ILE A 194 -3.19 6.74 -11.71
CA ILE A 194 -2.06 5.83 -11.45
C ILE A 194 -0.74 6.61 -11.21
N ASN A 195 -0.55 7.75 -11.89
CA ASN A 195 0.65 8.57 -11.72
C ASN A 195 0.69 9.26 -10.35
N ASP A 196 -0.46 9.52 -9.75
CA ASP A 196 -0.56 10.08 -8.40
C ASP A 196 -0.32 9.00 -7.36
N THR A 197 -0.84 7.78 -7.57
CA THR A 197 -0.51 6.61 -6.74
C THR A 197 1.00 6.35 -6.74
N LYS A 198 1.61 6.31 -7.93
CA LYS A 198 3.05 6.10 -8.06
C LYS A 198 3.84 7.17 -7.32
N PHE A 199 3.47 8.45 -7.50
CA PHE A 199 4.09 9.57 -6.78
C PHE A 199 3.97 9.42 -5.26
N LEU A 200 2.77 9.15 -4.73
CA LEU A 200 2.57 8.98 -3.30
C LEU A 200 3.41 7.83 -2.74
N VAL A 201 3.43 6.68 -3.41
CA VAL A 201 4.23 5.50 -3.02
C VAL A 201 5.73 5.81 -3.06
N GLU A 202 6.20 6.62 -4.02
CA GLU A 202 7.59 7.12 -4.08
C GLU A 202 7.93 8.04 -2.91
N GLN A 203 7.00 8.90 -2.50
CA GLN A 203 7.26 9.89 -1.45
C GLN A 203 7.05 9.36 -0.03
N THR A 204 6.09 8.46 0.19
CA THR A 204 5.85 7.85 1.51
C THR A 204 6.93 6.86 1.89
N TRP A 205 7.76 6.44 0.93
CA TRP A 205 8.65 5.31 1.13
C TRP A 205 10.08 5.58 0.63
N PRO A 206 10.87 6.40 1.35
CA PRO A 206 12.19 6.85 0.89
C PRO A 206 13.20 5.71 0.66
N ASP A 207 12.98 4.52 1.22
CA ASP A 207 13.67 3.28 0.84
C ASP A 207 12.68 2.25 0.27
N GLN A 208 12.07 2.60 -0.87
CA GLN A 208 11.07 1.75 -1.56
C GLN A 208 11.57 0.31 -1.67
N ARG A 209 12.85 0.15 -1.99
CA ARG A 209 13.46 -1.16 -2.17
C ARG A 209 13.39 -1.93 -0.85
N GLN A 210 13.92 -1.41 0.25
CA GLN A 210 13.97 -2.13 1.52
C GLN A 210 12.61 -2.59 2.02
N CYS A 211 11.55 -1.84 1.76
CA CYS A 211 10.24 -2.24 2.26
C CYS A 211 9.40 -3.03 1.29
N TRP A 212 9.61 -2.89 -0.02
CA TRP A 212 9.13 -3.92 -0.93
C TRP A 212 9.79 -5.26 -0.62
N ILE A 213 11.08 -5.28 -0.25
CA ILE A 213 11.72 -6.50 0.25
C ILE A 213 11.00 -7.05 1.48
N HIS A 214 10.76 -6.22 2.50
CA HIS A 214 10.08 -6.67 3.72
C HIS A 214 8.63 -7.09 3.47
N PHE A 215 7.91 -6.39 2.60
CA PHE A 215 6.54 -6.70 2.25
C PHE A 215 6.43 -8.00 1.46
N ILE A 216 7.33 -8.22 0.49
CA ILE A 216 7.45 -9.48 -0.24
C ILE A 216 7.90 -10.60 0.70
N ASP A 217 8.78 -10.34 1.68
CA ASP A 217 9.17 -11.31 2.70
C ASP A 217 7.97 -11.74 3.56
N ILE A 218 7.21 -10.78 4.10
CA ILE A 218 5.99 -11.05 4.87
C ILE A 218 4.97 -11.81 4.00
N GLY A 219 4.74 -11.35 2.77
CA GLY A 219 3.83 -12.00 1.83
C GLY A 219 4.25 -13.43 1.50
N SER A 220 5.56 -13.68 1.31
CA SER A 220 6.09 -15.02 1.04
C SER A 220 5.97 -15.94 2.27
N ARG A 221 6.29 -15.44 3.47
CA ARG A 221 6.11 -16.20 4.73
C ARG A 221 4.65 -16.54 4.97
N TYR A 222 3.75 -15.59 4.75
CA TYR A 222 2.31 -15.83 4.83
C TYR A 222 1.87 -16.87 3.80
N ALA A 223 2.33 -16.74 2.56
CA ALA A 223 2.05 -17.71 1.49
C ALA A 223 2.54 -19.14 1.81
N LEU A 224 3.63 -19.31 2.56
CA LEU A 224 4.09 -20.64 3.02
C LEU A 224 3.12 -21.29 4.02
N CYS A 225 2.33 -20.49 4.74
CA CYS A 225 1.41 -20.95 5.78
C CYS A 225 -0.07 -20.81 5.40
N SER A 226 -0.39 -20.18 4.26
CA SER A 226 -1.76 -19.88 3.83
C SER A 226 -2.55 -21.11 3.39
N THR A 227 -3.87 -20.95 3.32
CA THR A 227 -4.82 -21.94 2.84
C THR A 227 -4.93 -21.94 1.30
N GLU A 228 -5.53 -22.99 0.73
CA GLU A 228 -5.73 -23.11 -0.72
C GLU A 228 -6.55 -21.96 -1.34
N ALA A 229 -7.50 -21.40 -0.58
CA ALA A 229 -8.29 -20.26 -1.04
C ALA A 229 -7.41 -19.01 -1.24
N GLU A 230 -6.50 -18.76 -0.29
CA GLU A 230 -5.60 -17.60 -0.28
C GLU A 230 -4.48 -17.75 -1.33
N ASP A 231 -4.06 -18.98 -1.64
CA ASP A 231 -3.02 -19.28 -2.64
C ASP A 231 -3.35 -18.78 -4.04
N THR A 232 -4.63 -18.56 -4.35
CA THR A 232 -5.06 -17.98 -5.63
C THR A 232 -4.82 -16.47 -5.72
N LEU A 233 -4.74 -15.78 -4.58
CA LEU A 233 -4.59 -14.32 -4.49
C LEU A 233 -3.13 -13.91 -4.34
N MET A 234 -2.32 -14.75 -3.70
CA MET A 234 -0.92 -14.44 -3.41
C MET A 234 -0.05 -14.18 -4.65
N PRO A 235 -0.16 -14.94 -5.76
CA PRO A 235 0.59 -14.62 -6.98
C PRO A 235 0.25 -13.23 -7.52
N ALA A 236 -1.03 -12.89 -7.63
CA ALA A 236 -1.45 -11.58 -8.11
C ALA A 236 -0.95 -10.45 -7.20
N PHE A 237 -0.94 -10.67 -5.89
CA PHE A 237 -0.40 -9.72 -4.93
C PHE A 237 1.11 -9.50 -5.09
N LEU A 238 1.88 -10.58 -5.27
CA LEU A 238 3.34 -10.54 -5.38
C LEU A 238 3.82 -10.08 -6.77
N GLU A 239 3.09 -10.40 -7.83
CA GLU A 239 3.37 -9.98 -9.22
C GLU A 239 3.20 -8.47 -9.42
N ASN A 240 2.35 -7.82 -8.63
CA ASN A 240 2.14 -6.38 -8.72
C ASN A 240 3.19 -5.55 -7.92
N GLY A 241 4.19 -6.21 -7.33
CA GLY A 241 5.32 -5.53 -6.69
C GLY A 241 6.24 -4.85 -7.72
N PRO A 242 6.62 -3.56 -7.55
CA PRO A 242 7.61 -2.91 -8.41
C PRO A 242 8.94 -3.66 -8.35
N ASP A 243 9.53 -3.92 -9.52
CA ASP A 243 10.71 -4.78 -9.74
C ASP A 243 10.54 -6.28 -9.44
N TYR A 244 9.42 -6.71 -8.85
CA TYR A 244 9.06 -8.12 -8.61
C TYR A 244 8.17 -8.72 -9.72
N SER A 245 7.57 -7.87 -10.57
CA SER A 245 6.82 -8.28 -11.78
C SER A 245 7.69 -8.93 -12.87
N LYS A 246 9.02 -8.83 -12.77
CA LYS A 246 9.95 -9.47 -13.70
C LYS A 246 10.36 -10.84 -13.16
N SER A 247 9.63 -11.87 -13.63
CA SER A 247 10.08 -13.26 -13.78
C SER A 247 11.10 -13.71 -12.71
N TRP A 248 10.59 -14.25 -11.59
CA TRP A 248 11.28 -15.23 -10.74
C TRP A 248 12.49 -14.76 -9.93
N LYS A 249 12.87 -13.49 -10.02
CA LYS A 249 13.98 -12.94 -9.24
C LYS A 249 13.49 -12.37 -7.91
N VAL A 250 13.01 -13.25 -7.03
CA VAL A 250 13.14 -13.02 -5.58
C VAL A 250 14.62 -13.21 -5.15
N ALA A 251 15.47 -13.67 -6.06
CA ALA A 251 16.90 -13.88 -5.89
C ALA A 251 17.62 -12.63 -5.34
N GLY A 252 18.30 -12.79 -4.20
CA GLY A 252 19.19 -11.79 -3.62
C GLY A 252 18.74 -11.16 -2.29
N MET A 253 17.64 -11.61 -1.69
CA MET A 253 17.15 -11.06 -0.42
C MET A 253 17.09 -12.15 0.65
N ARG A 254 18.22 -12.42 1.30
CA ARG A 254 18.22 -13.23 2.52
C ARG A 254 17.55 -12.43 3.64
N SER A 255 16.38 -12.87 4.08
CA SER A 255 15.58 -12.26 5.14
C SER A 255 15.58 -13.09 6.43
N THR A 256 16.31 -14.21 6.46
CA THR A 256 16.41 -15.06 7.64
C THR A 256 17.00 -14.34 8.85
N LEU A 257 16.39 -14.54 10.02
CA LEU A 257 16.92 -14.08 11.30
C LEU A 257 17.99 -15.02 11.91
N GLY A 258 18.26 -16.16 11.26
CA GLY A 258 19.28 -17.14 11.65
C GLY A 258 18.93 -18.57 11.23
N ALA A 259 19.72 -19.56 11.68
CA ALA A 259 19.58 -20.99 11.35
C ALA A 259 18.19 -21.55 11.61
N GLN A 260 17.60 -21.20 12.75
CA GLN A 260 16.29 -21.70 13.14
C GLN A 260 15.18 -21.16 12.23
N ASP A 261 15.23 -19.87 11.89
CA ASP A 261 14.27 -19.23 10.99
C ASP A 261 14.38 -19.80 9.56
N SER A 262 15.62 -19.99 9.07
CA SER A 262 15.89 -20.70 7.82
C SER A 262 15.24 -22.09 7.79
N ASN A 263 15.43 -22.87 8.86
CA ASN A 263 14.82 -24.19 8.98
C ASN A 263 13.28 -24.12 8.98
N HIS A 264 12.68 -23.14 9.66
CA HIS A 264 11.23 -22.95 9.65
C HIS A 264 10.70 -22.61 8.25
N ILE A 265 11.37 -21.74 7.50
CA ILE A 265 10.99 -21.40 6.12
C ILE A 265 11.00 -22.65 5.23
N VAL A 266 12.08 -23.45 5.31
CA VAL A 266 12.22 -24.69 4.53
C VAL A 266 11.16 -25.71 4.92
N GLN A 267 10.92 -25.92 6.21
CA GLN A 267 9.90 -26.86 6.68
C GLN A 267 8.48 -26.42 6.28
N ALA A 268 8.17 -25.13 6.36
CA ALA A 268 6.89 -24.59 5.92
C ALA A 268 6.69 -24.82 4.42
N PHE A 269 7.73 -24.60 3.60
CA PHE A 269 7.70 -24.89 2.18
C PHE A 269 7.47 -26.38 1.86
N LEU A 270 8.20 -27.28 2.51
CA LEU A 270 8.04 -28.73 2.32
C LEU A 270 6.62 -29.18 2.73
N THR A 271 6.14 -28.70 3.87
CA THR A 271 4.79 -28.99 4.36
C THR A 271 3.73 -28.50 3.37
N LYS A 272 3.86 -27.26 2.88
CA LYS A 272 2.96 -26.69 1.87
C LYS A 272 2.89 -27.56 0.61
N LEU A 273 4.03 -27.99 0.07
CA LEU A 273 4.06 -28.84 -1.13
C LEU A 273 3.40 -30.20 -0.91
N GLN A 274 3.64 -30.81 0.26
CA GLN A 274 3.06 -32.11 0.61
C GLN A 274 1.54 -32.03 0.82
N ASP A 275 1.09 -31.03 1.55
CA ASP A 275 -0.32 -30.85 1.89
C ASP A 275 -1.14 -30.31 0.70
N ARG A 276 -0.50 -29.64 -0.26
CA ARG A 276 -1.16 -28.95 -1.39
C ARG A 276 -0.67 -29.47 -2.74
N PRO A 277 -0.99 -30.71 -3.14
CA PRO A 277 -0.56 -31.27 -4.42
C PRO A 277 -1.13 -30.53 -5.65
N LYS A 278 -2.13 -29.66 -5.46
CA LYS A 278 -2.75 -28.85 -6.53
C LYS A 278 -2.22 -27.42 -6.63
N ILE A 279 -1.25 -27.04 -5.78
CA ILE A 279 -0.66 -25.70 -5.84
C ILE A 279 -0.14 -25.41 -7.25
N HIS A 280 -0.41 -24.21 -7.76
CA HIS A 280 -0.01 -23.85 -9.12
C HIS A 280 1.51 -23.90 -9.27
N ILE A 281 2.02 -24.50 -10.35
CA ILE A 281 3.46 -24.74 -10.53
C ILE A 281 4.27 -23.45 -10.42
N LEU A 282 3.75 -22.36 -11.00
CA LEU A 282 4.40 -21.06 -10.95
C LEU A 282 4.47 -20.51 -9.52
N PHE A 283 3.44 -20.73 -8.72
CA PHE A 283 3.44 -20.27 -7.34
C PHE A 283 4.40 -21.10 -6.47
N SER A 284 4.42 -22.42 -6.64
CA SER A 284 5.40 -23.29 -5.96
C SER A 284 6.85 -22.93 -6.32
N SER A 285 7.10 -22.61 -7.57
CA SER A 285 8.39 -22.17 -8.10
C SER A 285 8.88 -20.86 -7.47
N MET A 286 7.97 -19.91 -7.27
CA MET A 286 8.27 -18.66 -6.58
C MET A 286 8.59 -18.90 -5.09
N LEU A 287 7.78 -19.71 -4.38
CA LEU A 287 8.02 -20.07 -2.99
C LEU A 287 9.33 -20.84 -2.78
N LEU A 288 9.69 -21.68 -3.76
CA LEU A 288 10.98 -22.36 -3.79
C LEU A 288 12.13 -21.36 -3.86
N SER A 289 12.09 -20.41 -4.80
CA SER A 289 13.14 -19.40 -4.91
C SER A 289 13.30 -18.65 -3.59
N TYR A 290 12.19 -18.28 -2.94
CA TYR A 290 12.20 -17.66 -1.62
C TYR A 290 12.82 -18.57 -0.53
N ALA A 291 12.43 -19.84 -0.46
CA ALA A 291 12.97 -20.77 0.53
C ALA A 291 14.47 -21.05 0.31
N TYR A 292 14.90 -21.13 -0.95
CA TYR A 292 16.29 -21.37 -1.32
C TYR A 292 17.22 -20.22 -0.92
N GLU A 293 16.83 -18.97 -1.23
CA GLU A 293 17.59 -17.77 -0.86
C GLU A 293 17.75 -17.60 0.66
N ASN A 294 16.85 -18.22 1.42
CA ASN A 294 16.83 -18.21 2.86
C ASN A 294 17.49 -19.45 3.51
N LEU A 295 18.19 -20.29 2.76
CA LEU A 295 18.97 -21.41 3.31
C LEU A 295 20.27 -20.93 3.99
N GLU A 296 20.51 -21.37 5.22
CA GLU A 296 21.83 -21.20 5.85
C GLU A 296 22.87 -22.22 5.34
N ARG A 297 24.10 -21.75 5.11
CA ARG A 297 25.21 -22.52 4.52
C ARG A 297 25.72 -23.77 5.25
N PRO A 298 25.62 -23.97 6.57
CA PRO A 298 26.28 -25.14 7.20
C PRO A 298 25.51 -26.46 7.03
N ASP A 299 24.20 -26.45 6.72
CA ASP A 299 23.36 -27.65 6.54
C ASP A 299 22.70 -27.74 5.14
N THR A 300 23.19 -26.95 4.19
CA THR A 300 22.61 -26.78 2.85
C THR A 300 22.39 -28.10 2.12
N HIS A 301 23.31 -29.05 2.17
CA HIS A 301 23.23 -30.24 1.32
C HIS A 301 21.98 -31.11 1.57
N LYS A 302 21.59 -31.33 2.83
CA LYS A 302 20.41 -32.16 3.15
C LYS A 302 19.12 -31.41 2.83
N SER A 303 19.02 -30.15 3.26
CA SER A 303 17.84 -29.31 3.04
C SER A 303 17.60 -29.04 1.56
N ILE A 304 18.66 -28.75 0.79
CA ILE A 304 18.60 -28.59 -0.67
C ILE A 304 18.11 -29.87 -1.34
N SER A 305 18.63 -31.04 -0.94
CA SER A 305 18.22 -32.31 -1.53
C SER A 305 16.74 -32.60 -1.29
N CYS A 306 16.23 -32.35 -0.07
CA CYS A 306 14.82 -32.53 0.25
C CYS A 306 13.91 -31.57 -0.52
N VAL A 307 14.30 -30.29 -0.60
CA VAL A 307 13.59 -29.27 -1.38
C VAL A 307 13.55 -29.68 -2.85
N PHE A 308 14.69 -30.03 -3.43
CA PHE A 308 14.81 -30.42 -4.83
C PHE A 308 13.98 -31.66 -5.18
N LEU A 309 14.02 -32.70 -4.33
CA LEU A 309 13.20 -33.90 -4.51
C LEU A 309 11.70 -33.57 -4.48
N ALA A 310 11.24 -32.77 -3.52
CA ALA A 310 9.83 -32.39 -3.42
C ALA A 310 9.33 -31.65 -4.67
N ILE A 311 10.19 -30.82 -5.29
CA ILE A 311 9.86 -30.09 -6.52
C ILE A 311 9.90 -30.97 -7.75
N LEU A 312 10.87 -31.88 -7.86
CA LEU A 312 10.87 -32.88 -8.92
C LEU A 312 9.62 -33.75 -8.85
N ASP A 313 9.28 -34.25 -7.68
CA ASP A 313 8.07 -35.05 -7.45
C ASP A 313 6.82 -34.24 -7.84
N ARG A 314 6.74 -32.97 -7.46
CA ARG A 314 5.62 -32.09 -7.81
C ARG A 314 5.54 -31.81 -9.31
N SER A 315 6.66 -31.46 -9.93
CA SER A 315 6.76 -31.16 -11.36
C SER A 315 6.39 -32.39 -12.17
N TRP A 316 6.87 -33.56 -11.76
CA TRP A 316 6.57 -34.84 -12.38
C TRP A 316 5.09 -35.21 -12.23
N ALA A 317 4.51 -35.02 -11.04
CA ALA A 317 3.07 -35.20 -10.83
C ALA A 317 2.25 -34.30 -11.75
N GLU A 318 2.71 -33.09 -12.04
CA GLU A 318 2.01 -32.16 -12.94
C GLU A 318 2.16 -32.52 -14.42
N VAL A 319 3.33 -32.99 -14.83
CA VAL A 319 3.53 -33.59 -16.16
C VAL A 319 2.62 -34.80 -16.34
N ILE A 320 2.46 -35.65 -15.32
CA ILE A 320 1.55 -36.80 -15.37
C ILE A 320 0.08 -36.36 -15.42
N ARG A 321 -0.29 -35.35 -14.63
CA ARG A 321 -1.68 -34.87 -14.52
C ARG A 321 -2.14 -34.18 -15.80
N VAL A 322 -1.27 -33.38 -16.41
CA VAL A 322 -1.53 -32.72 -17.69
C VAL A 322 -1.10 -33.70 -18.78
N GLN A 323 -1.97 -34.66 -19.12
CA GLN A 323 -1.70 -35.69 -20.13
C GLN A 323 -1.27 -35.15 -21.51
N GLU A 324 -1.41 -33.83 -21.74
CA GLU A 324 -0.98 -33.12 -22.93
C GLU A 324 -0.43 -31.72 -22.59
N LEU A 325 0.78 -31.63 -22.00
CA LEU A 325 1.49 -30.35 -22.01
C LEU A 325 1.81 -29.99 -23.47
N ASN A 326 1.42 -28.80 -23.91
CA ASN A 326 1.85 -28.33 -25.22
C ASN A 326 3.36 -27.99 -25.20
N ALA A 327 3.97 -27.86 -26.37
CA ALA A 327 5.42 -27.67 -26.48
C ALA A 327 5.93 -26.41 -25.77
N GLU A 328 5.11 -25.36 -25.67
CA GLU A 328 5.44 -24.10 -24.99
C GLU A 328 5.47 -24.30 -23.47
N GLN A 329 4.43 -24.89 -22.89
CA GLN A 329 4.34 -25.19 -21.45
C GLN A 329 5.45 -26.15 -21.00
N PHE A 330 5.79 -27.13 -21.84
CA PHE A 330 6.91 -28.03 -21.57
C PHE A 330 8.26 -27.29 -21.64
N GLY A 331 8.42 -26.38 -22.61
CA GLY A 331 9.59 -25.50 -22.71
C GLY A 331 9.76 -24.60 -21.49
N ASP A 332 8.67 -24.02 -20.97
CA ASP A 332 8.68 -23.20 -19.76
C ASP A 332 9.05 -24.00 -18.52
N LEU A 333 8.48 -25.21 -18.38
CA LEU A 333 8.83 -26.12 -17.30
C LEU A 333 10.32 -26.50 -17.33
N LEU A 334 10.85 -26.87 -18.51
CA LEU A 334 12.26 -27.21 -18.67
C LEU A 334 13.17 -26.01 -18.41
N ASN A 335 12.83 -24.83 -18.91
CA ASN A 335 13.57 -23.59 -18.61
C ASN A 335 13.55 -23.28 -17.12
N HIS A 336 12.42 -23.53 -16.45
CA HIS A 336 12.30 -23.35 -15.02
C HIS A 336 13.23 -24.30 -14.25
N ILE A 337 13.17 -25.61 -14.54
CA ILE A 337 14.06 -26.61 -13.94
C ILE A 337 15.53 -26.28 -14.23
N ALA A 338 15.87 -25.89 -15.45
CA ALA A 338 17.24 -25.51 -15.82
C ALA A 338 17.73 -24.27 -15.07
N ASN A 339 16.87 -23.26 -14.87
CA ASN A 339 17.20 -22.09 -14.08
C ASN A 339 17.41 -22.43 -12.60
N LEU A 340 16.56 -23.30 -12.03
CA LEU A 340 16.76 -23.79 -10.66
C LEU A 340 18.10 -24.50 -10.51
N LEU A 341 18.42 -25.42 -11.43
CA LEU A 341 19.71 -26.12 -11.44
C LEU A 341 20.88 -25.13 -11.55
N ARG A 342 20.77 -24.11 -12.41
CA ARG A 342 21.81 -23.09 -12.55
C ARG A 342 22.03 -22.31 -11.25
N THR A 343 20.95 -21.90 -10.58
CA THR A 343 20.99 -21.20 -9.28
C THR A 343 21.57 -22.07 -8.16
N MET A 344 21.48 -23.39 -8.28
CA MET A 344 22.10 -24.33 -7.34
C MET A 344 23.59 -24.54 -7.55
N THR A 345 24.07 -24.34 -8.79
CA THR A 345 25.47 -24.62 -9.18
C THR A 345 26.38 -23.38 -9.20
N GLY A 346 25.81 -22.17 -9.21
CA GLY A 346 26.53 -20.90 -9.17
C GLY A 346 26.46 -20.29 -7.78
#